data_AF-A0A843D4F9-F1
#
_entry.id   AF-A0A843D4F9-F1
#
_cell.length_a   1.000
_cell.length_b   1.000
_cell.length_c   1.000
_cell.angle_alpha   90.00
_cell.angle_beta   90.00
_cell.angle_gamma   90.00
#
_symmetry.space_group_name_H-M   'P 1'
#
loop_
_entity.id
_entity.type
_entity.pdbx_description
1 polymer ?
#
loop_
_entity_poly.entity_id
_entity_poly.type
_entity_poly.pdbx_seq_one_letter_code
_entity_poly.pdbx_strand_id
1 'polypeptide(L)'
;EELRRLSSTVAEQMLANGESVERLFAEQYFFLDEAEKTPLRNASEYATMLNACGRWAKPAIGAAVCAGDRGIHYREAEHMLRHHRSIIRELCEYILETGVNRVGPIQTINIGDRYPDTIAGIGAGMALSKLNTNKPILVLCDVADEPEYLKASMRTYEKVLRRGVNLQEALCTASAEFGGSGGGHNIAAGAYIPKGCEDDFIRRVSELIQTQLDAGQTNS
;
A
#
# COMPACT_ATOMS: atom_id res chain seq x y z
N GLU A 1 23.69 -9.59 -20.32
CA GLU A 1 24.94 -8.97 -19.82
C GLU A 1 24.66 -7.65 -19.12
N GLU A 2 23.91 -6.75 -19.76
CA GLU A 2 23.50 -5.46 -19.20
C GLU A 2 22.69 -5.57 -17.90
N LEU A 3 21.72 -6.48 -17.83
CA LEU A 3 20.90 -6.72 -16.63
C LEU A 3 21.75 -7.18 -15.42
N ARG A 4 22.77 -8.01 -15.65
CA ARG A 4 23.70 -8.44 -14.58
C ARG A 4 24.52 -7.26 -14.07
N ARG A 5 25.04 -6.42 -14.98
CA ARG A 5 25.80 -5.22 -14.61
C ARG A 5 24.95 -4.25 -13.80
N LEU A 6 23.71 -4.00 -14.22
CA LEU A 6 22.76 -3.17 -13.49
C LEU A 6 22.47 -3.74 -12.10
N SER A 7 22.16 -5.04 -12.00
CA SER A 7 21.91 -5.71 -10.71
C SER A 7 23.12 -5.61 -9.79
N SER A 8 24.35 -5.82 -10.28
CA SER A 8 25.57 -5.66 -9.48
C SER A 8 25.72 -4.24 -8.95
N THR A 9 25.55 -3.22 -9.79
CA THR A 9 25.65 -1.82 -9.36
C THR A 9 24.58 -1.45 -8.32
N VAL A 10 23.34 -1.94 -8.48
CA VAL A 10 22.28 -1.71 -7.49
C VAL A 10 22.60 -2.43 -6.18
N ALA A 11 23.10 -3.67 -6.23
CA ALA A 11 23.48 -4.43 -5.04
C ALA A 11 24.59 -3.72 -4.24
N GLU A 12 25.61 -3.19 -4.91
CA GLU A 12 26.68 -2.40 -4.28
C GLU A 12 26.12 -1.16 -3.57
N GLN A 13 25.19 -0.44 -4.21
CA GLN A 13 24.54 0.74 -3.61
C GLN A 13 23.67 0.37 -2.40
N MET A 14 22.96 -0.76 -2.42
CA MET A 14 22.17 -1.23 -1.29
C MET A 14 23.05 -1.58 -0.09
N LEU A 15 24.14 -2.33 -0.32
CA LEU A 15 25.11 -2.67 0.73
C LEU A 15 25.76 -1.44 1.33
N ALA A 16 26.13 -0.46 0.50
CA ALA A 16 26.71 0.81 0.96
C ALA A 16 25.77 1.62 1.87
N ASN A 17 24.45 1.43 1.73
CA ASN A 17 23.43 2.07 2.55
C ASN A 17 22.91 1.17 3.70
N GLY A 18 23.53 0.00 3.92
CA GLY A 18 23.14 -0.93 4.98
C GLY A 18 21.82 -1.68 4.72
N GLU A 19 21.36 -1.73 3.47
CA GLU A 19 20.15 -2.44 3.06
C GLU A 19 20.46 -3.87 2.59
N SER A 20 19.54 -4.81 2.82
CA SER A 20 19.70 -6.20 2.38
C SER A 20 19.50 -6.35 0.86
N VAL A 21 20.45 -7.01 0.19
CA VAL A 21 20.38 -7.35 -1.23
C VAL A 21 19.40 -8.49 -1.53
N GLU A 22 18.91 -9.20 -0.52
CA GLU A 22 17.97 -10.32 -0.70
C GLU A 22 16.69 -9.86 -1.39
N ARG A 23 16.27 -8.61 -1.18
CA ARG A 23 15.07 -8.03 -1.83
C ARG A 23 15.29 -7.66 -3.30
N LEU A 24 16.55 -7.63 -3.77
CA LEU A 24 16.87 -7.30 -5.15
C LEU A 24 16.55 -8.46 -6.11
N PHE A 25 16.61 -9.69 -5.59
CA PHE A 25 16.34 -10.89 -6.36
C PHE A 25 15.00 -11.47 -5.92
N ALA A 26 14.08 -11.54 -6.87
CA ALA A 26 12.76 -12.13 -6.66
C ALA A 26 12.49 -13.17 -7.74
N GLU A 27 11.71 -14.19 -7.39
CA GLU A 27 11.19 -15.13 -8.38
C GLU A 27 10.26 -14.41 -9.34
N GLN A 28 10.46 -14.64 -10.64
CA GLN A 28 9.63 -14.07 -11.69
C GLN A 28 9.02 -15.19 -12.52
N TYR A 29 7.72 -15.08 -12.74
CA TYR A 29 6.93 -16.04 -13.49
C TYR A 29 6.53 -15.42 -14.82
N PHE A 30 6.82 -16.11 -15.92
CA PHE A 30 6.59 -15.62 -17.27
C PHE A 30 5.64 -16.54 -18.04
N PHE A 31 4.66 -15.94 -18.71
CA PHE A 31 3.78 -16.61 -19.66
C PHE A 31 4.39 -16.49 -21.05
N LEU A 32 5.11 -17.52 -21.50
CA LEU A 32 5.93 -17.48 -22.72
C LEU A 32 5.12 -17.35 -24.01
N ASP A 33 3.83 -17.68 -23.97
CA ASP A 33 2.91 -17.54 -25.09
C ASP A 33 2.36 -16.11 -25.25
N GLU A 34 2.52 -15.26 -24.24
CA GLU A 34 2.11 -13.85 -24.32
C GLU A 34 3.15 -12.99 -25.03
N ALA A 35 2.72 -11.95 -25.72
CA ALA A 35 3.63 -11.07 -26.46
C ALA A 35 4.67 -10.40 -25.55
N GLU A 36 5.92 -10.33 -26.01
CA GLU A 36 6.98 -9.61 -25.30
C GLU A 36 6.63 -8.13 -25.10
N LYS A 37 7.18 -7.52 -24.05
CA LYS A 37 6.96 -6.11 -23.69
C LYS A 37 5.50 -5.74 -23.39
N THR A 38 4.67 -6.73 -23.11
CA THR A 38 3.31 -6.53 -22.58
C THR A 38 3.27 -6.81 -21.08
N PRO A 39 2.36 -6.18 -20.32
CA PRO A 39 2.07 -6.56 -18.95
C PRO A 39 1.60 -8.02 -18.81
N LEU A 40 1.09 -8.65 -19.88
CA LEU A 40 0.62 -10.04 -19.84
C LEU A 40 1.76 -11.05 -19.71
N ARG A 41 2.97 -10.72 -20.18
CA ARG A 41 4.13 -11.63 -20.21
C ARG A 41 4.62 -12.00 -18.81
N ASN A 42 4.59 -11.07 -17.86
CA ASN A 42 5.08 -11.27 -16.51
C ASN A 42 3.90 -11.35 -15.53
N ALA A 43 3.83 -12.40 -14.71
CA ALA A 43 2.69 -12.64 -13.84
C ALA A 43 2.43 -11.51 -12.82
N SER A 44 3.48 -10.83 -12.34
CA SER A 44 3.34 -9.69 -11.41
C SER A 44 2.74 -8.46 -12.10
N GLU A 45 3.18 -8.18 -13.32
CA GLU A 45 2.64 -7.10 -14.15
C GLU A 45 1.19 -7.39 -14.56
N TYR A 46 0.90 -8.65 -14.92
CA TYR A 46 -0.44 -9.09 -15.27
C TYR A 46 -1.38 -8.95 -14.05
N ALA A 47 -0.97 -9.45 -12.88
CA ALA A 47 -1.74 -9.28 -11.64
C ALA A 47 -1.99 -7.81 -11.32
N THR A 48 -1.01 -6.92 -11.54
CA THR A 48 -1.16 -5.48 -11.34
C THR A 48 -2.20 -4.88 -12.30
N MET A 49 -2.21 -5.30 -13.56
CA MET A 49 -3.23 -4.88 -14.53
C MET A 49 -4.64 -5.34 -14.12
N LEU A 50 -4.78 -6.60 -13.71
CA LEU A 50 -6.07 -7.14 -13.23
C LEU A 50 -6.56 -6.40 -11.97
N ASN A 51 -5.65 -6.11 -11.04
CA ASN A 51 -5.95 -5.30 -9.87
C ASN A 51 -6.41 -3.89 -10.24
N ALA A 52 -5.81 -3.27 -11.25
CA ALA A 52 -6.26 -1.98 -11.76
C ALA A 52 -7.69 -2.08 -12.31
N CYS A 53 -8.00 -3.08 -13.14
CA CYS A 53 -9.36 -3.32 -13.64
C CYS A 53 -10.38 -3.47 -12.50
N GLY A 54 -10.05 -4.23 -11.45
CA GLY A 54 -10.91 -4.39 -10.29
C GLY A 54 -11.16 -3.08 -9.52
N ARG A 55 -10.10 -2.30 -9.25
CA ARG A 55 -10.19 -1.03 -8.50
C ARG A 55 -10.96 0.07 -9.22
N TRP A 56 -10.98 0.04 -10.56
CA TRP A 56 -11.70 1.00 -11.39
C TRP A 56 -13.08 0.50 -11.85
N ALA A 57 -13.72 -0.37 -11.04
CA ALA A 57 -15.05 -0.92 -11.27
C ALA A 57 -15.25 -1.57 -12.65
N LYS A 58 -14.18 -2.13 -13.22
CA LYS A 58 -14.16 -2.79 -14.53
C LYS A 58 -13.67 -4.26 -14.45
N PRO A 59 -14.16 -5.08 -13.51
CA PRO A 59 -13.71 -6.47 -13.36
C PRO A 59 -14.01 -7.33 -14.60
N ALA A 60 -15.11 -7.03 -15.32
CA ALA A 60 -15.47 -7.73 -16.55
C ALA A 60 -14.40 -7.60 -17.65
N ILE A 61 -13.71 -6.46 -17.72
CA ILE A 61 -12.60 -6.26 -18.66
C ILE A 61 -11.45 -7.19 -18.29
N GLY A 62 -11.05 -7.23 -17.01
CA GLY A 62 -10.00 -8.13 -16.54
C GLY A 62 -10.35 -9.59 -16.82
N ALA A 63 -11.60 -9.99 -16.58
CA ALA A 63 -12.09 -11.33 -16.87
C ALA A 63 -12.02 -11.67 -18.37
N ALA A 64 -12.41 -10.75 -19.26
CA ALA A 64 -12.29 -10.94 -20.70
C ALA A 64 -10.84 -11.12 -21.15
N VAL A 65 -9.90 -10.37 -20.56
CA VAL A 65 -8.47 -10.53 -20.85
C VAL A 65 -7.96 -11.89 -20.35
N CYS A 66 -8.35 -12.33 -19.15
CA CYS A 66 -8.07 -13.68 -18.67
C CYS A 66 -8.65 -14.78 -19.59
N ALA A 67 -9.81 -14.53 -20.20
CA ALA A 67 -10.46 -15.44 -21.14
C ALA A 67 -9.83 -15.46 -22.55
N GLY A 68 -8.78 -14.67 -22.79
CA GLY A 68 -8.05 -14.68 -24.06
C GLY A 68 -8.30 -13.46 -24.96
N ASP A 69 -9.06 -12.46 -24.53
CA ASP A 69 -9.19 -11.22 -25.29
C ASP A 69 -7.83 -10.48 -25.32
N ARG A 70 -7.25 -10.34 -26.51
CA ARG A 70 -6.03 -9.56 -26.79
C ARG A 70 -6.33 -8.33 -27.65
N GLY A 71 -7.61 -7.96 -27.75
CA GLY A 71 -8.12 -6.90 -28.60
C GLY A 71 -8.62 -5.70 -27.81
N ILE A 72 -9.93 -5.50 -27.79
CA ILE A 72 -10.56 -4.30 -27.22
C ILE A 72 -10.39 -4.29 -25.70
N HIS A 73 -10.74 -5.37 -25.01
CA HIS A 73 -10.67 -5.44 -23.56
C HIS A 73 -9.23 -5.34 -23.06
N TYR A 74 -8.27 -5.91 -23.79
CA TYR A 74 -6.85 -5.76 -23.46
C TYR A 74 -6.38 -4.30 -23.54
N ARG A 75 -6.70 -3.58 -24.63
CA ARG A 75 -6.35 -2.15 -24.76
C ARG A 75 -6.97 -1.29 -23.65
N GLU A 76 -8.20 -1.62 -23.25
CA GLU A 76 -8.84 -0.95 -22.13
C GLU A 76 -8.14 -1.28 -20.80
N ALA A 77 -7.76 -2.53 -20.57
CA ALA A 77 -6.99 -2.94 -19.39
C ALA A 77 -5.62 -2.22 -19.31
N GLU A 78 -4.92 -2.08 -20.43
CA GLU A 78 -3.67 -1.29 -20.50
C GLU A 78 -3.90 0.19 -20.17
N HIS A 79 -5.00 0.77 -20.64
CA HIS A 79 -5.38 2.13 -20.27
C HIS A 79 -5.66 2.24 -18.76
N MET A 80 -6.38 1.29 -18.17
CA MET A 80 -6.62 1.24 -16.72
C MET A 80 -5.33 1.12 -15.92
N LEU A 81 -4.38 0.28 -16.36
CA LEU A 81 -3.07 0.14 -15.71
C LEU A 81 -2.28 1.45 -15.74
N ARG A 82 -2.23 2.14 -16.89
CA ARG A 82 -1.55 3.44 -17.00
C ARG A 82 -2.18 4.50 -16.11
N HIS A 83 -3.50 4.60 -16.13
CA HIS A 83 -4.24 5.51 -15.26
C HIS A 83 -3.98 5.20 -13.79
N HIS A 84 -4.07 3.93 -13.38
CA HIS A 84 -3.80 3.48 -12.03
C HIS A 84 -2.41 3.91 -11.53
N ARG A 85 -1.37 3.73 -12.35
CA ARG A 85 0.00 4.14 -12.04
C ARG A 85 0.16 5.66 -11.92
N SER A 86 -0.55 6.43 -12.76
CA SER A 86 -0.54 7.91 -12.68
C SER A 86 -1.10 8.38 -11.35
N ILE A 87 -2.29 7.92 -10.98
CA ILE A 87 -2.95 8.39 -9.74
C ILE A 87 -2.16 7.98 -8.49
N ILE A 88 -1.56 6.77 -8.47
CA ILE A 88 -0.69 6.37 -7.35
C ILE A 88 0.53 7.30 -7.22
N ARG A 89 1.14 7.70 -8.35
CA ARG A 89 2.26 8.64 -8.35
C ARG A 89 1.84 10.00 -7.83
N GLU A 90 0.73 10.53 -8.33
CA GLU A 90 0.16 11.82 -7.91
C GLU A 90 -0.15 11.82 -6.41
N LEU A 91 -0.76 10.74 -5.89
CA LEU A 91 -1.00 10.58 -4.45
C LEU A 91 0.30 10.54 -3.65
N CYS A 92 1.32 9.82 -4.14
CA CYS A 92 2.63 9.78 -3.48
C CYS A 92 3.26 11.18 -3.41
N GLU A 93 3.28 11.91 -4.52
CA GLU A 93 3.79 13.29 -4.59
C GLU A 93 3.01 14.21 -3.63
N TYR A 94 1.67 14.14 -3.65
CA TYR A 94 0.82 14.90 -2.74
C TYR A 94 1.12 14.65 -1.27
N ILE A 95 1.31 13.38 -0.85
CA ILE A 95 1.67 13.05 0.54
C ILE A 95 3.02 13.68 0.92
N LEU A 96 4.00 13.65 0.01
CA LEU A 96 5.33 14.19 0.28
C LEU A 96 5.35 15.73 0.33
N GLU A 97 4.58 16.39 -0.54
CA GLU A 97 4.45 17.85 -0.58
C GLU A 97 3.64 18.40 0.60
N THR A 98 2.51 17.75 0.92
CA THR A 98 1.65 18.15 2.05
C THR A 98 2.33 17.88 3.39
N GLY A 99 3.13 16.81 3.46
CA GLY A 99 3.74 16.33 4.69
C GLY A 99 2.79 15.47 5.52
N VAL A 100 3.35 14.93 6.61
CA VAL A 100 2.62 14.03 7.54
C VAL A 100 2.69 14.56 8.96
N ASN A 101 1.60 14.40 9.70
CA ASN A 101 1.54 14.67 11.13
C ASN A 101 2.20 13.54 11.90
N ARG A 102 2.89 13.85 13.00
CA ARG A 102 3.51 12.84 13.87
C ARG A 102 2.69 12.71 15.14
N VAL A 103 2.22 11.50 15.42
CA VAL A 103 1.47 11.18 16.63
C VAL A 103 2.14 9.97 17.28
N GLY A 104 2.90 10.21 18.35
CA GLY A 104 3.66 9.15 19.03
C GLY A 104 4.52 8.30 18.08
N PRO A 105 4.33 6.97 18.02
CA PRO A 105 5.09 6.07 17.15
C PRO A 105 4.58 6.00 15.71
N ILE A 106 3.53 6.72 15.32
CA ILE A 106 2.97 6.72 13.97
C ILE A 106 3.12 8.08 13.27
N GLN A 107 2.93 8.07 11.95
CA GLN A 107 2.79 9.26 11.11
C GLN A 107 1.45 9.20 10.36
N THR A 108 0.75 10.32 10.24
CA THR A 108 -0.62 10.35 9.71
C THR A 108 -0.85 11.43 8.68
N ILE A 109 -1.80 11.21 7.78
CA ILE A 109 -2.29 12.22 6.83
C ILE A 109 -3.77 11.94 6.51
N ASN A 110 -4.56 13.00 6.39
CA ASN A 110 -5.91 12.93 5.83
C ASN A 110 -5.88 13.51 4.41
N ILE A 111 -6.29 12.71 3.43
CA ILE A 111 -6.31 13.09 2.01
C ILE A 111 -7.71 13.46 1.51
N GLY A 112 -8.73 13.41 2.37
CA GLY A 112 -10.13 13.70 2.04
C GLY A 112 -10.66 12.83 0.90
N ASP A 113 -11.37 13.45 -0.03
CA ASP A 113 -11.97 12.86 -1.22
C ASP A 113 -11.12 12.99 -2.49
N ARG A 114 -9.90 13.56 -2.36
CA ARG A 114 -9.03 13.88 -3.50
C ARG A 114 -8.60 12.65 -4.30
N TYR A 115 -8.49 11.51 -3.64
CA TYR A 115 -8.04 10.25 -4.24
C TYR A 115 -8.95 9.10 -3.84
N PRO A 116 -9.16 8.10 -4.72
CA PRO A 116 -9.96 6.93 -4.38
C PRO A 116 -9.43 6.20 -3.14
N ASP A 117 -10.36 5.82 -2.27
CA ASP A 117 -10.10 5.03 -1.06
C ASP A 117 -9.39 3.69 -1.35
N THR A 118 -9.60 3.15 -2.56
CA THR A 118 -8.97 1.91 -3.03
C THR A 118 -7.47 2.05 -3.30
N ILE A 119 -6.95 3.27 -3.49
CA ILE A 119 -5.52 3.50 -3.78
C ILE A 119 -4.77 4.18 -2.63
N ALA A 120 -5.48 4.77 -1.68
CA ALA A 120 -4.93 5.52 -0.55
C ALA A 120 -3.78 4.75 0.14
N GLY A 121 -4.04 3.49 0.52
CA GLY A 121 -3.04 2.64 1.16
C GLY A 121 -1.84 2.26 0.29
N ILE A 122 -1.99 2.22 -1.04
CA ILE A 122 -0.86 1.94 -1.96
C ILE A 122 0.05 3.17 -2.03
N GLY A 123 -0.53 4.35 -2.26
CA GLY A 123 0.22 5.61 -2.30
C GLY A 123 0.93 5.90 -0.98
N ALA A 124 0.26 5.68 0.16
CA ALA A 124 0.87 5.83 1.49
C ALA A 124 2.06 4.87 1.70
N GLY A 125 1.94 3.61 1.26
CA GLY A 125 3.04 2.64 1.33
C GLY A 125 4.24 3.03 0.46
N MET A 126 4.00 3.62 -0.72
CA MET A 126 5.05 4.14 -1.58
C MET A 126 5.72 5.38 -0.99
N ALA A 127 4.93 6.34 -0.50
CA ALA A 127 5.43 7.55 0.14
C ALA A 127 6.26 7.25 1.39
N LEU A 128 5.93 6.19 2.14
CA LEU A 128 6.67 5.78 3.34
C LEU A 128 8.18 5.62 3.09
N SER A 129 8.60 5.21 1.89
CA SER A 129 10.01 5.04 1.52
C SER A 129 10.83 6.34 1.57
N LYS A 130 10.15 7.50 1.49
CA LYS A 130 10.75 8.84 1.57
C LYS A 130 10.41 9.56 2.88
N LEU A 131 9.70 8.89 3.79
CA LEU A 131 9.32 9.40 5.11
C LEU A 131 10.07 8.64 6.21
N ASN A 132 9.57 8.69 7.46
CA ASN A 132 10.20 7.95 8.55
C ASN A 132 9.84 6.46 8.48
N THR A 133 10.71 5.69 7.84
CA THR A 133 10.57 4.24 7.66
C THR A 133 10.54 3.41 8.96
N ASN A 134 10.82 4.02 10.12
CA ASN A 134 10.72 3.38 11.45
C ASN A 134 9.36 3.60 12.13
N LYS A 135 8.46 4.38 11.52
CA LYS A 135 7.12 4.68 12.00
C LYS A 135 6.08 4.23 10.96
N PRO A 136 5.05 3.46 11.33
CA PRO A 136 3.95 3.15 10.43
C PRO A 136 3.27 4.44 9.94
N ILE A 137 2.79 4.42 8.70
CA ILE A 137 1.95 5.48 8.14
C ILE A 137 0.48 5.11 8.19
N LEU A 138 -0.38 6.02 8.63
CA LEU A 138 -1.84 5.94 8.59
C LEU A 138 -2.37 7.02 7.65
N VAL A 139 -3.11 6.62 6.62
CA VAL A 139 -3.83 7.54 5.73
C VAL A 139 -5.33 7.43 5.97
N LEU A 140 -5.99 8.57 6.14
CA LEU A 140 -7.45 8.69 6.16
C LEU A 140 -7.94 9.25 4.83
N CYS A 141 -9.03 8.71 4.31
CA CYS A 141 -9.73 9.23 3.15
C CYS A 141 -11.26 9.05 3.29
N ASP A 142 -12.01 9.86 2.56
CA ASP A 142 -13.44 9.70 2.41
C ASP A 142 -13.78 8.43 1.64
N VAL A 143 -14.92 7.81 1.97
CA VAL A 143 -15.46 6.67 1.23
C VAL A 143 -16.59 7.19 0.34
N ALA A 144 -16.43 7.04 -0.98
CA ALA A 144 -17.35 7.62 -1.95
C ALA A 144 -18.81 7.19 -1.75
N ASP A 145 -19.03 5.91 -1.44
CA ASP A 145 -20.37 5.32 -1.30
C ASP A 145 -20.89 5.33 0.16
N GLU A 146 -20.08 5.76 1.13
CA GLU A 146 -20.40 5.75 2.56
C GLU A 146 -19.97 7.06 3.23
N PRO A 147 -20.72 8.18 3.03
CA PRO A 147 -20.27 9.52 3.40
C PRO A 147 -20.14 9.75 4.91
N GLU A 148 -20.79 8.92 5.73
CA GLU A 148 -20.72 8.90 7.20
C GLU A 148 -19.42 8.28 7.72
N TYR A 149 -18.67 7.58 6.86
CA TYR A 149 -17.47 6.83 7.23
C TYR A 149 -16.21 7.40 6.57
N LEU A 150 -15.10 7.22 7.27
CA LEU A 150 -13.76 7.36 6.75
C LEU A 150 -13.09 6.00 6.68
N LYS A 151 -12.21 5.84 5.71
CA LYS A 151 -11.34 4.69 5.62
C LYS A 151 -9.94 5.06 6.09
N ALA A 152 -9.47 4.33 7.11
CA ALA A 152 -8.09 4.32 7.52
C ALA A 152 -7.34 3.20 6.79
N SER A 153 -6.16 3.51 6.26
CA SER A 153 -5.23 2.50 5.73
C SER A 153 -3.87 2.68 6.35
N MET A 154 -3.29 1.61 6.90
CA MET A 154 -1.94 1.64 7.45
C MET A 154 -0.96 0.78 6.66
N ARG A 155 0.29 1.25 6.59
CA ARG A 155 1.44 0.54 6.00
C ARG A 155 2.67 0.68 6.89
N THR A 156 3.48 -0.37 6.91
CA THR A 156 4.78 -0.34 7.58
C THR A 156 5.77 -1.26 6.87
N TYR A 157 7.00 -1.35 7.40
CA TYR A 157 8.02 -2.29 6.91
C TYR A 157 8.29 -3.39 7.91
N GLU A 158 8.81 -4.51 7.43
CA GLU A 158 9.16 -5.69 8.23
C GLU A 158 10.07 -5.37 9.43
N LYS A 159 10.99 -4.40 9.31
CA LYS A 159 11.84 -3.95 10.42
C LYS A 159 11.04 -3.39 11.60
N VAL A 160 9.86 -2.85 11.35
CA VAL A 160 8.94 -2.37 12.39
C VAL A 160 8.13 -3.52 12.97
N LEU A 161 7.75 -4.51 12.16
CA LEU A 161 7.10 -5.74 12.65
C LEU A 161 8.00 -6.53 13.59
N ARG A 162 9.30 -6.62 13.26
CA ARG A 162 10.32 -7.25 14.12
C ARG A 162 10.46 -6.60 15.49
N ARG A 163 9.95 -5.37 15.68
CA ARG A 163 9.90 -4.67 16.96
C ARG A 163 8.58 -4.92 17.72
N GLY A 164 7.75 -5.86 17.26
CA GLY A 164 6.49 -6.25 17.90
C GLY A 164 5.23 -5.62 17.30
N VAL A 165 5.33 -4.76 16.29
CA VAL A 165 4.15 -4.07 15.72
C VAL A 165 3.27 -5.03 14.90
N ASN A 166 1.96 -4.97 15.15
CA ASN A 166 0.92 -5.63 14.38
C ASN A 166 -0.20 -4.63 14.03
N LEU A 167 -0.22 -4.17 12.77
CA LEU A 167 -1.19 -3.16 12.32
C LEU A 167 -2.63 -3.65 12.28
N GLN A 168 -2.85 -4.92 11.94
CA GLN A 168 -4.21 -5.50 11.92
C GLN A 168 -4.81 -5.46 13.31
N GLU A 169 -4.07 -5.94 14.30
CA GLU A 169 -4.53 -5.96 15.70
C GLU A 169 -4.83 -4.55 16.22
N ALA A 170 -3.94 -3.59 15.94
CA ALA A 170 -4.13 -2.20 16.36
C ALA A 170 -5.39 -1.58 15.71
N LEU A 171 -5.58 -1.76 14.40
CA LEU A 171 -6.73 -1.21 13.70
C LEU A 171 -8.05 -1.91 14.06
N CYS A 172 -8.07 -3.24 14.19
CA CYS A 172 -9.26 -3.98 14.61
C CYS A 172 -9.70 -3.54 16.02
N THR A 173 -8.76 -3.44 16.95
CA THR A 173 -9.04 -3.01 18.33
C THR A 173 -9.55 -1.58 18.37
N ALA A 174 -8.82 -0.64 17.76
CA ALA A 174 -9.22 0.76 17.76
C ALA A 174 -10.57 0.97 17.06
N SER A 175 -10.77 0.42 15.85
CA SER A 175 -12.02 0.67 15.12
C SER A 175 -13.25 0.11 15.83
N ALA A 176 -13.14 -1.06 16.48
CA ALA A 176 -14.24 -1.63 17.26
C ALA A 176 -14.69 -0.72 18.43
N GLU A 177 -13.77 0.01 19.06
CA GLU A 177 -14.08 0.97 20.14
C GLU A 177 -14.92 2.17 19.65
N PHE A 178 -14.81 2.53 18.36
CA PHE A 178 -15.54 3.64 17.74
C PHE A 178 -16.73 3.18 16.87
N GLY A 179 -17.18 1.92 17.01
CA GLY A 179 -18.29 1.39 16.21
C GLY A 179 -17.93 1.15 14.73
N GLY A 180 -16.64 1.12 14.42
CA GLY A 180 -16.10 0.80 13.11
C GLY A 180 -15.75 -0.68 12.94
N SER A 181 -15.08 -0.99 11.83
CA SER A 181 -14.56 -2.33 11.56
C SER A 181 -13.15 -2.26 10.97
N GLY A 182 -12.31 -3.25 11.27
CA GLY A 182 -10.93 -3.30 10.82
C GLY A 182 -10.51 -4.69 10.38
N GLY A 183 -9.47 -4.76 9.55
CA GLY A 183 -8.89 -6.02 9.08
C GLY A 183 -7.61 -5.83 8.27
N GLY A 184 -7.10 -6.94 7.72
CA GLY A 184 -5.89 -6.96 6.88
C GLY A 184 -4.81 -7.88 7.45
N HIS A 185 -3.57 -7.41 7.43
CA HIS A 185 -2.39 -8.15 7.88
C HIS A 185 -1.51 -7.26 8.77
N ASN A 186 -0.56 -7.87 9.48
CA ASN A 186 0.38 -7.16 10.36
C ASN A 186 1.16 -6.01 9.65
N ILE A 187 1.48 -6.14 8.36
CA ILE A 187 2.25 -5.15 7.58
C ILE A 187 1.37 -4.11 6.86
N ALA A 188 0.12 -4.45 6.60
CA ALA A 188 -0.81 -3.67 5.81
C ALA A 188 -2.24 -3.98 6.27
N ALA A 189 -2.88 -3.00 6.89
CA ALA A 189 -4.22 -3.14 7.43
C ALA A 189 -5.09 -1.94 7.04
N GLY A 190 -6.40 -2.09 7.16
CA GLY A 190 -7.36 -1.02 6.96
C GLY A 190 -8.51 -1.10 7.95
N ALA A 191 -9.21 0.01 8.12
CA ALA A 191 -10.41 0.11 8.94
C ALA A 191 -11.38 1.14 8.38
N TYR A 192 -12.66 0.98 8.70
CA TYR A 192 -13.72 1.95 8.51
C TYR A 192 -14.11 2.50 9.88
N ILE A 193 -14.19 3.82 10.00
CA ILE A 193 -14.57 4.52 11.24
C ILE A 193 -15.62 5.59 10.92
N PRO A 194 -16.58 5.86 11.81
CA PRO A 194 -17.49 6.98 11.64
C PRO A 194 -16.73 8.32 11.57
N LYS A 195 -17.28 9.31 10.87
CA LYS A 195 -16.76 10.67 10.88
C LYS A 195 -16.91 11.33 12.25
N GLY A 196 -16.01 12.26 12.55
CA GLY A 196 -15.99 13.02 13.80
C GLY A 196 -15.23 12.36 14.94
N CYS A 197 -14.68 11.16 14.75
CA CYS A 197 -13.80 10.49 15.73
C CYS A 197 -12.34 10.35 15.26
N GLU A 198 -11.93 11.08 14.22
CA GLU A 198 -10.64 10.92 13.54
C GLU A 198 -9.45 11.09 14.49
N ASP A 199 -9.44 12.18 15.24
CA ASP A 199 -8.35 12.52 16.15
C ASP A 199 -8.26 11.52 17.31
N ASP A 200 -9.41 11.09 17.83
CA ASP A 200 -9.49 10.12 18.91
C ASP A 200 -9.05 8.73 18.45
N PHE A 201 -9.49 8.33 17.26
CA PHE A 201 -9.06 7.10 16.62
C PHE A 201 -7.55 7.10 16.35
N ILE A 202 -6.99 8.18 15.79
CA ILE A 202 -5.55 8.31 15.53
C ILE A 202 -4.75 8.18 16.83
N ARG A 203 -5.21 8.85 17.89
CA ARG A 203 -4.56 8.77 19.21
C ARG A 203 -4.62 7.36 19.77
N ARG A 204 -5.77 6.70 19.66
CA ARG A 204 -5.95 5.32 20.13
C ARG A 204 -5.05 4.34 19.39
N VAL A 205 -4.97 4.44 18.06
CA VAL A 205 -4.04 3.64 17.26
C VAL A 205 -2.59 3.92 17.68
N SER A 206 -2.21 5.18 17.88
CA SER A 206 -0.88 5.55 18.34
C SER A 206 -0.52 4.89 19.69
N GLU A 207 -1.44 4.87 20.66
CA GLU A 207 -1.26 4.21 21.96
C GLU A 207 -1.10 2.69 21.84
N LEU A 208 -1.93 2.04 21.02
CA LEU A 208 -1.84 0.60 20.77
C LEU A 208 -0.51 0.22 20.13
N ILE A 209 -0.06 0.98 19.13
CA ILE A 209 1.25 0.77 18.50
C ILE A 209 2.39 1.01 19.50
N GLN A 210 2.28 2.00 20.38
CA GLN A 210 3.28 2.23 21.43
C GLN A 210 3.36 1.04 22.39
N THR A 211 2.20 0.55 22.85
CA THR A 211 2.11 -0.63 23.72
C THR A 211 2.75 -1.86 23.08
N GLN A 212 2.50 -2.09 21.80
CA GLN A 212 3.13 -3.19 21.04
C GLN A 212 4.66 -3.05 20.97
N LEU A 213 5.17 -1.84 20.77
CA LEU A 213 6.61 -1.55 20.72
C LEU A 213 7.29 -1.74 22.09
N ASP A 214 6.62 -1.40 23.18
CA ASP A 214 7.14 -1.54 24.54
C ASP A 214 7.18 -3.03 24.94
N ALA A 215 6.13 -3.79 24.59
CA ALA A 215 6.08 -5.23 24.77
C ALA A 215 7.16 -5.96 23.94
N GLY A 216 7.38 -5.53 22.69
CA GLY A 216 8.41 -6.11 21.82
C GLY A 216 9.83 -5.93 22.34
N GLN A 217 10.12 -4.79 22.98
CA GLN A 217 11.43 -4.52 23.62
C GLN A 217 11.68 -5.38 24.87
N THR A 218 10.62 -5.77 25.58
CA THR A 218 10.75 -6.61 26.79
C THR A 218 11.04 -8.08 26.44
N ASN A 219 10.71 -8.50 25.21
CA ASN A 219 10.88 -9.86 24.72
C ASN A 219 12.11 -10.06 23.81
N SER A 220 12.93 -9.02 23.61
CA SER A 220 14.14 -9.03 22.77
C SER A 220 15.41 -9.01 23.62
#